data_AF-A0A9E5WQN4-F1
#
_entry.id   AF-A0A9E5WQN4-F1
#
_cell.length_a   1.000
_cell.length_b   1.000
_cell.length_c   1.000
_cell.angle_alpha   90.00
_cell.angle_beta   90.00
_cell.angle_gamma   90.00
#
_symmetry.space_group_name_H-M   'P 1'
#
loop_
_entity.id
_entity.type
_entity.pdbx_description
1 polymer ?
#
loop_
_entity_poly.entity_id
_entity_poly.type
_entity_poly.pdbx_seq_one_letter_code
_entity_poly.pdbx_strand_id
1 'polypeptide(L)'
;MKDATRDRSERGTVGRNPAVGQPVVLMIVLSSSLLSAAGEARGGSVEILRDRWGIPHIFAETDADAFYGLGYATAEDRGFQMYYTLRVIQGRVSELIGNVRKVRGRGTSVDNDRRMRTFGFYRAAQRVAKNLDADTLRLLQAYCDGVNAYFRKHKSGRHYLFERLGLEPEPWTPADCIVSWWHLAQFFGPDGTRDLVASRMQAGGRGAARGRGRAETGPDRKRAQAGTGRETARDRGRGRGRLRPQTAPSPAAWR
;
A
#
# COMPACT_ATOMS: atom_id res chain seq x y z
N MET A 1 90.91 1.34 50.75
CA MET A 1 90.35 0.04 50.30
C MET A 1 89.41 0.37 49.14
N LYS A 2 89.90 0.41 47.89
CA LYS A 2 90.15 -0.68 46.92
C LYS A 2 88.88 -1.14 46.17
N ASP A 3 88.90 -0.87 44.85
CA ASP A 3 88.39 -1.61 43.68
C ASP A 3 86.87 -1.81 43.50
N ALA A 4 86.23 -1.30 42.43
CA ALA A 4 86.15 -1.81 41.03
C ALA A 4 85.40 -3.16 40.96
N THR A 5 84.33 -3.39 40.17
CA THR A 5 84.29 -3.51 38.70
C THR A 5 82.87 -3.95 38.23
N ARG A 6 82.55 -3.62 36.97
CA ARG A 6 81.62 -4.22 35.96
C ARG A 6 80.85 -5.52 36.29
N ASP A 7 79.60 -5.67 35.80
CA ASP A 7 79.23 -6.37 34.53
C ASP A 7 77.69 -6.46 34.29
N ARG A 8 77.33 -6.59 33.01
CA ARG A 8 76.08 -6.99 32.31
C ARG A 8 74.93 -7.63 33.11
N SER A 9 73.69 -7.29 32.73
CA SER A 9 72.87 -8.07 31.78
C SER A 9 71.39 -7.60 31.72
N GLU A 10 70.92 -7.41 30.49
CA GLU A 10 69.62 -7.81 29.91
C GLU A 10 68.24 -7.34 30.44
N ARG A 11 67.55 -6.65 29.52
CA ARG A 11 66.20 -6.89 28.96
C ARG A 11 64.92 -6.57 29.77
N GLY A 12 64.05 -5.80 29.09
CA GLY A 12 62.62 -5.56 29.35
C GLY A 12 62.35 -4.05 29.32
N THR A 13 61.47 -3.45 28.53
CA THR A 13 60.22 -3.89 27.89
C THR A 13 59.89 -2.91 26.74
N VAL A 14 59.26 -3.40 25.68
CA VAL A 14 58.86 -2.65 24.48
C VAL A 14 57.57 -1.86 24.76
N GLY A 15 57.65 -0.53 24.65
CA GLY A 15 56.51 0.38 24.71
C GLY A 15 55.67 0.34 23.44
N ARG A 16 54.35 0.38 23.60
CA ARG A 16 53.33 0.19 22.55
C ARG A 16 52.55 1.49 22.32
N ASN A 17 52.49 1.91 21.05
CA ASN A 17 51.52 2.77 20.35
C ASN A 17 51.50 4.30 20.62
N PRO A 18 51.06 5.15 19.64
CA PRO A 18 50.04 4.84 18.61
C PRO A 18 50.37 5.25 17.15
N ALA A 19 49.88 4.46 16.20
CA ALA A 19 49.73 4.86 14.80
C ALA A 19 48.25 5.09 14.48
N VAL A 20 48.00 6.25 13.88
CA VAL A 20 46.71 6.78 13.43
C VAL A 20 46.20 5.96 12.24
N GLY A 21 44.95 5.49 12.32
CA GLY A 21 44.27 4.78 11.23
C GLY A 21 43.64 5.74 10.21
N GLN A 22 43.84 5.48 8.92
CA GLN A 22 43.05 6.04 7.82
C GLN A 22 42.03 5.01 7.31
N PRO A 23 40.84 5.42 6.82
CA PRO A 23 39.84 4.50 6.31
C PRO A 23 40.15 4.08 4.86
N VAL A 24 39.99 2.79 4.60
CA VAL A 24 40.16 2.15 3.29
C VAL A 24 38.91 2.43 2.44
N VAL A 25 39.08 3.08 1.28
CA VAL A 25 38.07 3.21 0.22
C VAL A 25 38.28 2.08 -0.78
N LEU A 26 37.29 1.20 -0.93
CA LEU A 26 37.32 0.09 -1.88
C LEU A 26 36.70 0.53 -3.22
N MET A 27 37.54 0.86 -4.21
CA MET A 27 37.15 0.99 -5.61
C MET A 27 37.22 -0.39 -6.28
N ILE A 28 36.14 -0.83 -6.92
CA ILE A 28 36.17 -1.94 -7.88
C ILE A 28 35.93 -1.34 -9.27
N VAL A 29 36.95 -1.36 -10.11
CA VAL A 29 36.88 -1.08 -11.54
C VAL A 29 37.04 -2.41 -12.26
N LEU A 30 36.02 -2.87 -13.01
CA LEU A 30 36.17 -3.97 -13.95
C LEU A 30 35.88 -3.48 -15.36
N SER A 31 36.93 -3.42 -16.18
CA SER A 31 36.90 -3.07 -17.60
C SER A 31 36.65 -4.30 -18.49
N SER A 32 35.52 -4.24 -19.20
CA SER A 32 35.22 -4.54 -20.62
C SER A 32 35.60 -5.86 -21.33
N SER A 33 34.58 -6.35 -22.07
CA SER A 33 34.56 -7.12 -23.35
C SER A 33 34.32 -8.64 -23.21
N LEU A 34 33.46 -9.35 -23.95
CA LEU A 34 32.58 -9.11 -25.12
C LEU A 34 31.71 -10.38 -25.28
N LEU A 35 30.38 -10.31 -25.41
CA LEU A 35 29.60 -11.09 -26.39
C LEU A 35 28.15 -10.59 -26.48
N SER A 36 27.77 -10.26 -27.71
CA SER A 36 26.48 -9.75 -28.15
C SER A 36 25.36 -10.78 -27.99
N ALA A 37 24.26 -10.39 -27.35
CA ALA A 37 22.92 -10.91 -27.59
C ALA A 37 21.96 -9.72 -27.60
N ALA A 38 21.26 -9.56 -28.72
CA ALA A 38 20.49 -8.38 -29.09
C ALA A 38 19.36 -8.04 -28.11
N GLY A 39 19.47 -6.84 -27.58
CA GLY A 39 18.41 -6.00 -27.05
C GLY A 39 19.09 -4.65 -26.83
N GLU A 40 18.92 -3.71 -27.77
CA GLU A 40 19.52 -2.38 -27.69
C GLU A 40 19.24 -1.76 -26.31
N ALA A 41 20.26 -1.78 -25.45
CA ALA A 41 20.35 -0.86 -24.35
C ALA A 41 20.50 0.52 -24.99
N ARG A 42 19.41 1.28 -25.04
CA ARG A 42 19.46 2.73 -25.28
C ARG A 42 20.25 3.31 -24.11
N GLY A 43 21.57 3.42 -24.31
CA GLY A 43 22.53 3.72 -23.27
C GLY A 43 22.55 5.20 -22.93
N GLY A 44 21.84 5.56 -21.87
CA GLY A 44 22.35 6.52 -20.89
C GLY A 44 22.85 5.74 -19.67
N SER A 45 23.99 6.13 -19.08
CA SER A 45 24.42 5.52 -17.82
C SER A 45 23.52 5.98 -16.68
N VAL A 46 22.75 5.05 -16.10
CA VAL A 46 22.01 5.30 -14.85
C VAL A 46 22.86 4.85 -13.68
N GLU A 47 23.19 5.77 -12.78
CA GLU A 47 23.89 5.47 -11.54
C GLU A 47 22.92 5.58 -10.35
N ILE A 48 22.90 4.56 -9.50
CA ILE A 48 22.09 4.51 -8.28
C ILE A 48 23.03 4.40 -7.09
N LEU A 49 23.19 5.50 -6.36
CA LEU A 49 23.99 5.56 -5.14
C LEU A 49 23.08 5.49 -3.92
N ARG A 50 23.39 4.64 -2.95
CA ARG A 50 22.66 4.57 -1.68
C ARG A 50 23.45 5.24 -0.57
N ASP A 51 22.77 6.11 0.17
CA ASP A 51 23.36 6.72 1.35
C ASP A 51 23.45 5.73 2.53
N ARG A 52 23.96 6.20 3.68
CA ARG A 52 24.07 5.37 4.90
C ARG A 52 22.73 4.87 5.46
N TRP A 53 21.62 5.46 5.05
CA TRP A 53 20.26 5.07 5.43
C TRP A 53 19.59 4.17 4.39
N GLY A 54 20.31 3.85 3.30
CA GLY A 54 19.81 3.09 2.18
C GLY A 54 18.92 3.88 1.24
N ILE A 55 18.86 5.22 1.34
CA ILE A 55 18.06 6.06 0.45
C ILE A 55 18.74 6.11 -0.92
N PRO A 56 18.04 5.75 -2.02
CA PRO A 56 18.63 5.79 -3.36
C PRO A 56 18.64 7.23 -3.92
N HIS A 57 19.80 7.63 -4.41
CA HIS A 57 20.04 8.82 -5.22
C HIS A 57 20.33 8.38 -6.65
N ILE A 58 19.52 8.86 -7.59
CA ILE A 58 19.56 8.43 -9.00
C ILE A 58 20.14 9.56 -9.85
N PHE A 59 21.19 9.24 -10.59
CA PHE A 59 21.84 10.15 -11.53
C PHE A 59 21.69 9.59 -12.94
N ALA A 60 21.25 10.45 -13.87
CA ALA A 60 20.99 10.08 -15.25
C ALA A 60 21.05 11.33 -16.15
N GLU A 61 21.31 11.12 -17.45
CA GLU A 61 21.40 12.19 -18.44
C GLU A 61 20.04 12.65 -18.98
N THR A 62 19.03 11.77 -18.94
CA THR A 62 17.69 12.05 -19.44
C THR A 62 16.62 11.74 -18.39
N ASP A 63 15.47 12.41 -18.50
CA ASP A 63 14.32 12.12 -17.63
C ASP A 63 13.85 10.66 -17.75
N ALA A 64 13.90 10.06 -18.96
CA ALA A 64 13.51 8.66 -19.09
C ALA A 64 14.45 7.74 -18.30
N ASP A 65 15.76 7.97 -18.40
CA ASP A 65 16.75 7.19 -17.67
C ASP A 65 16.63 7.39 -16.15
N ALA A 66 16.31 8.61 -15.70
CA ALA A 66 16.01 8.88 -14.29
C ALA A 66 14.76 8.12 -13.82
N PHE A 67 13.67 8.10 -14.61
CA PHE A 67 12.47 7.34 -14.29
C PHE A 67 12.72 5.82 -14.31
N TYR A 68 13.57 5.32 -15.22
CA TYR A 68 14.01 3.93 -15.22
C TYR A 68 14.77 3.59 -13.93
N GLY A 69 15.75 4.41 -13.52
CA GLY A 69 16.47 4.24 -12.27
C GLY A 69 15.56 4.28 -11.05
N LEU A 70 14.57 5.18 -11.06
CA LEU A 70 13.54 5.27 -10.03
C LEU A 70 12.71 3.99 -9.94
N GLY A 71 12.25 3.45 -11.08
CA GLY A 71 11.53 2.19 -11.12
C GLY A 71 12.35 1.03 -10.57
N TYR A 72 13.62 0.95 -10.97
CA TYR A 72 14.54 -0.10 -10.53
C TYR A 72 14.77 -0.07 -9.01
N ALA A 73 15.14 1.10 -8.46
CA ALA A 73 15.37 1.26 -7.02
C ALA A 73 14.09 1.03 -6.20
N THR A 74 12.93 1.46 -6.71
CA THR A 74 11.65 1.22 -6.03
C THR A 74 11.33 -0.27 -5.96
N ALA A 75 11.56 -1.02 -7.04
CA ALA A 75 11.34 -2.46 -7.07
C ALA A 75 12.29 -3.22 -6.12
N GLU A 76 13.54 -2.76 -6.01
CA GLU A 76 14.51 -3.27 -5.06
C GLU A 76 14.03 -3.13 -3.61
N ASP A 77 13.57 -1.95 -3.23
CA ASP A 77 13.21 -1.67 -1.83
C ASP A 77 11.81 -2.15 -1.47
N ARG A 78 10.87 -2.01 -2.40
CA ARG A 78 9.41 -2.09 -2.14
C ARG A 78 8.70 -3.07 -3.06
N GLY A 79 9.43 -3.91 -3.81
CA GLY A 79 8.85 -4.79 -4.82
C GLY A 79 7.66 -5.64 -4.34
N PHE A 80 7.75 -6.23 -3.14
CA PHE A 80 6.63 -6.99 -2.57
C PHE A 80 5.45 -6.10 -2.20
N GLN A 81 5.71 -4.95 -1.57
CA GLN A 81 4.67 -3.99 -1.21
C GLN A 81 3.91 -3.50 -2.44
N MET A 82 4.64 -3.13 -3.50
CA MET A 82 4.07 -2.70 -4.78
C MET A 82 3.19 -3.80 -5.39
N TYR A 83 3.74 -5.01 -5.50
CA TYR A 83 3.02 -6.16 -6.05
C TYR A 83 1.74 -6.48 -5.27
N TYR A 84 1.84 -6.58 -3.94
CA TYR A 84 0.69 -6.87 -3.09
C TYR A 84 -0.39 -5.79 -3.20
N THR A 85 0.01 -4.51 -3.14
CA THR A 85 -0.90 -3.38 -3.23
C THR A 85 -1.61 -3.34 -4.58
N LEU A 86 -0.89 -3.58 -5.67
CA LEU A 86 -1.48 -3.67 -7.00
C LEU A 86 -2.56 -4.76 -7.06
N ARG A 87 -2.31 -5.93 -6.46
CA ARG A 87 -3.30 -7.03 -6.41
C ARG A 87 -4.53 -6.66 -5.59
N VAL A 88 -4.37 -5.90 -4.50
CA VAL A 88 -5.51 -5.34 -3.76
C VAL A 88 -6.35 -4.46 -4.67
N ILE A 89 -5.74 -3.55 -5.44
CA ILE A 89 -6.43 -2.56 -6.28
C ILE A 89 -7.06 -3.19 -7.54
N GLN A 90 -6.39 -4.18 -8.13
CA GLN A 90 -6.92 -4.97 -9.25
C GLN A 90 -8.09 -5.88 -8.80
N GLY A 91 -8.26 -6.05 -7.49
CA GLY A 91 -9.21 -6.99 -6.91
C GLY A 91 -8.81 -8.43 -7.18
N ARG A 92 -7.54 -8.76 -6.98
CA ARG A 92 -6.91 -10.07 -7.17
C ARG A 92 -6.18 -10.54 -5.91
N VAL A 93 -6.43 -9.95 -4.74
CA VAL A 93 -5.66 -10.28 -3.53
C VAL A 93 -5.97 -11.68 -3.02
N SER A 94 -7.17 -12.20 -3.27
CA SER A 94 -7.53 -13.57 -2.91
C SER A 94 -6.74 -14.64 -3.68
N GLU A 95 -6.15 -14.29 -4.83
CA GLU A 95 -5.21 -15.17 -5.56
C GLU A 95 -3.90 -15.36 -4.77
N LEU A 96 -3.52 -14.40 -3.92
CA LEU A 96 -2.26 -14.41 -3.18
C LEU A 96 -2.41 -15.08 -1.81
N ILE A 97 -3.52 -14.80 -1.11
CA ILE A 97 -3.70 -15.20 0.29
C ILE A 97 -4.90 -16.11 0.52
N GLY A 98 -5.64 -16.48 -0.54
CA GLY A 98 -6.88 -17.24 -0.43
C GLY A 98 -8.03 -16.41 0.15
N ASN A 99 -9.11 -17.07 0.57
CA ASN A 99 -10.27 -16.44 1.19
C ASN A 99 -10.05 -16.23 2.71
N VAL A 100 -9.48 -15.08 3.08
CA VAL A 100 -9.11 -14.76 4.47
C VAL A 100 -9.98 -13.63 5.00
N ARG A 101 -10.43 -13.76 6.24
CA ARG A 101 -11.18 -12.71 6.94
C ARG A 101 -10.28 -11.49 7.16
N LYS A 102 -10.80 -10.30 6.87
CA LYS A 102 -10.07 -9.05 7.11
C LYS A 102 -9.75 -8.90 8.60
N VAL A 103 -8.53 -8.47 8.92
CA VAL A 103 -8.10 -8.17 10.29
C VAL A 103 -8.91 -7.00 10.86
N ARG A 104 -9.25 -6.03 10.02
CA ARG A 104 -10.05 -4.87 10.39
C ARG A 104 -11.37 -4.87 9.61
N GLY A 105 -12.48 -4.80 10.35
CA GLY A 105 -13.83 -4.70 9.80
C GLY A 105 -14.47 -6.05 9.46
N ARG A 106 -15.56 -5.99 8.70
CA ARG A 106 -16.30 -7.18 8.23
C ARG A 106 -15.90 -7.52 6.80
N GLY A 107 -15.89 -8.81 6.48
CA GLY A 107 -15.67 -9.36 5.14
C GLY A 107 -14.34 -10.07 4.96
N THR A 108 -14.11 -10.53 3.74
CA THR A 108 -12.93 -11.31 3.35
C THR A 108 -12.11 -10.67 2.23
N SER A 109 -10.97 -11.26 1.88
CA SER A 109 -10.21 -10.94 0.67
C SER A 109 -11.06 -11.06 -0.60
N VAL A 110 -11.98 -12.03 -0.68
CA VAL A 110 -12.91 -12.15 -1.82
C VAL A 110 -13.87 -10.96 -1.88
N ASP A 111 -14.35 -10.46 -0.73
CA ASP A 111 -15.19 -9.25 -0.70
C ASP A 111 -14.40 -8.00 -1.15
N ASN A 112 -13.10 -7.95 -0.86
CA ASN A 112 -12.22 -6.91 -1.41
C ASN A 112 -12.19 -6.98 -2.94
N ASP A 113 -11.94 -8.18 -3.46
CA ASP A 113 -11.78 -8.41 -4.89
C ASP A 113 -13.03 -8.07 -5.68
N ARG A 114 -14.20 -8.45 -5.15
CA ARG A 114 -15.50 -8.04 -5.69
C ARG A 114 -15.63 -6.52 -5.69
N ARG A 115 -15.37 -5.87 -4.55
CA ARG A 115 -15.51 -4.41 -4.42
C ARG A 115 -14.63 -3.66 -5.43
N MET A 116 -13.35 -4.01 -5.51
CA MET A 116 -12.40 -3.30 -6.37
C MET A 116 -12.71 -3.49 -7.85
N ARG A 117 -13.18 -4.69 -8.24
CA ARG A 117 -13.67 -4.95 -9.61
C ARG A 117 -14.97 -4.21 -9.93
N THR A 118 -15.84 -4.00 -8.93
CA THR A 118 -17.06 -3.19 -9.05
C THR A 118 -16.72 -1.71 -9.24
N PHE A 119 -15.81 -1.16 -8.45
CA PHE A 119 -15.31 0.21 -8.64
C PHE A 119 -14.68 0.40 -10.02
N GLY A 120 -13.96 -0.61 -10.49
CA GLY A 120 -13.45 -0.62 -11.86
C GLY A 120 -12.30 0.36 -12.11
N PHE A 121 -11.60 0.80 -11.06
CA PHE A 121 -10.44 1.70 -11.17
C PHE A 121 -9.38 1.15 -12.11
N TYR A 122 -9.10 -0.16 -12.04
CA TYR A 122 -8.10 -0.74 -12.93
C TYR A 122 -8.49 -0.68 -14.40
N ARG A 123 -9.76 -0.98 -14.73
CA ARG A 123 -10.29 -0.83 -16.10
C ARG A 123 -10.22 0.63 -16.57
N ALA A 124 -10.46 1.59 -15.66
CA ALA A 124 -10.32 3.01 -15.97
C ALA A 124 -8.86 3.41 -16.19
N ALA A 125 -7.92 2.94 -15.37
CA ALA A 125 -6.50 3.22 -15.51
C ALA A 125 -5.95 2.66 -16.84
N GLN A 126 -6.39 1.47 -17.25
CA GLN A 126 -6.05 0.91 -18.57
C GLN A 126 -6.55 1.77 -19.74
N ARG A 127 -7.76 2.35 -19.62
CA ARG A 127 -8.26 3.29 -20.64
C ARG A 127 -7.48 4.60 -20.65
N VAL A 128 -7.12 5.13 -19.48
CA VAL A 128 -6.31 6.35 -19.38
C VAL A 128 -4.93 6.13 -19.97
N ALA A 129 -4.25 5.03 -19.62
CA ALA A 129 -2.92 4.70 -20.13
C ALA A 129 -2.87 4.69 -21.67
N LYS A 130 -3.94 4.21 -22.33
CA LYS A 130 -4.05 4.18 -23.80
C LYS A 130 -4.23 5.56 -24.44
N ASN A 131 -4.63 6.56 -23.67
CA ASN A 131 -4.94 7.92 -24.14
C ASN A 131 -3.98 8.97 -23.56
N LEU A 132 -2.86 8.54 -22.96
CA LEU A 132 -1.82 9.47 -22.53
C LEU A 132 -1.13 10.10 -23.75
N ASP A 133 -0.66 11.33 -23.58
CA ASP A 133 0.26 11.93 -24.53
C ASP A 133 1.59 11.15 -24.57
N ALA A 134 2.33 11.33 -25.67
CA ALA A 134 3.54 10.56 -25.93
C ALA A 134 4.63 10.75 -24.87
N ASP A 135 4.76 11.96 -24.32
CA ASP A 135 5.82 12.27 -23.35
C ASP A 135 5.51 11.65 -21.99
N THR A 136 4.27 11.78 -21.50
CA THR A 136 3.84 11.13 -20.26
C THR A 136 3.93 9.60 -20.37
N LEU A 137 3.47 9.04 -21.50
CA LEU A 137 3.57 7.60 -21.73
C LEU A 137 5.03 7.14 -21.74
N ARG A 138 5.93 7.90 -22.37
CA ARG A 138 7.37 7.61 -22.42
C ARG A 138 7.98 7.54 -21.02
N LEU A 139 7.70 8.50 -20.15
CA LEU A 139 8.24 8.53 -18.78
C LEU A 139 7.68 7.40 -17.91
N LEU A 140 6.37 7.14 -17.98
CA LEU A 140 5.75 6.03 -17.25
C LEU A 140 6.27 4.68 -17.74
N GLN A 141 6.45 4.52 -19.05
CA GLN A 141 7.01 3.30 -19.62
C GLN A 141 8.44 3.09 -19.13
N ALA A 142 9.28 4.12 -19.10
CA ALA A 142 10.65 4.03 -18.59
C ALA A 142 10.69 3.55 -17.13
N TYR A 143 9.79 4.08 -16.27
CA TYR A 143 9.64 3.59 -14.90
C TYR A 143 9.25 2.10 -14.85
N CYS A 144 8.28 1.70 -15.67
CA CYS A 144 7.86 0.30 -15.76
C CYS A 144 9.01 -0.60 -16.21
N ASP A 145 9.80 -0.16 -17.17
CA ASP A 145 10.95 -0.90 -17.70
C ASP A 145 12.01 -1.11 -16.62
N GLY A 146 12.24 -0.12 -15.76
CA GLY A 146 13.12 -0.22 -14.58
C GLY A 146 12.64 -1.25 -13.56
N VAL A 147 11.35 -1.19 -13.19
CA VAL A 147 10.71 -2.18 -12.30
C VAL A 147 10.84 -3.59 -12.88
N ASN A 148 10.53 -3.74 -14.16
CA ASN A 148 10.57 -5.02 -14.85
C ASN A 148 11.99 -5.54 -15.01
N ALA A 149 12.97 -4.68 -15.23
CA ALA A 149 14.38 -5.05 -15.28
C ALA A 149 14.87 -5.62 -13.94
N TYR A 150 14.45 -5.02 -12.81
CA TYR A 150 14.76 -5.56 -11.49
C TYR A 150 14.20 -6.98 -11.32
N PHE A 151 12.91 -7.20 -11.60
CA PHE A 151 12.29 -8.51 -11.44
C PHE A 151 12.83 -9.56 -12.42
N ARG A 152 13.20 -9.19 -13.65
CA ARG A 152 13.86 -10.10 -14.59
C ARG A 152 15.23 -10.54 -14.12
N LYS A 153 16.03 -9.61 -13.56
CA LYS A 153 17.39 -9.87 -13.10
C LYS A 153 17.40 -10.70 -11.81
N HIS A 154 16.47 -10.43 -10.89
CA HIS A 154 16.41 -11.07 -9.58
C HIS A 154 15.26 -12.08 -9.52
N LYS A 155 15.42 -13.24 -10.16
CA LYS A 155 14.43 -14.33 -10.04
C LYS A 155 14.51 -15.00 -8.67
N SER A 156 15.72 -15.18 -8.14
CA SER A 156 16.01 -15.61 -6.77
C SER A 156 16.49 -14.43 -5.92
N GLY A 157 16.31 -14.50 -4.59
CA GLY A 157 16.78 -13.44 -3.68
C GLY A 157 15.88 -12.20 -3.65
N ARG A 158 14.65 -12.32 -4.15
CA ARG A 158 13.59 -11.33 -3.92
C ARG A 158 13.17 -11.35 -2.45
N HIS A 159 12.30 -10.40 -2.07
CA HIS A 159 11.66 -10.42 -0.76
C HIS A 159 11.10 -11.82 -0.44
N TYR A 160 11.39 -12.36 0.76
CA TYR A 160 11.14 -13.76 1.13
C TYR A 160 9.71 -14.26 0.88
N LEU A 161 8.72 -13.35 0.92
CA LEU A 161 7.32 -13.66 0.65
C LEU A 161 7.04 -14.06 -0.79
N PHE A 162 7.85 -13.65 -1.77
CA PHE A 162 7.71 -14.13 -3.14
C PHE A 162 8.00 -15.64 -3.20
N GLU A 163 9.12 -16.07 -2.62
CA GLU A 163 9.53 -17.48 -2.60
C GLU A 163 8.57 -18.31 -1.74
N ARG A 164 8.24 -17.83 -0.53
CA ARG A 164 7.35 -18.56 0.39
C ARG A 164 5.94 -18.81 -0.18
N LEU A 165 5.44 -17.90 -1.02
CA LEU A 165 4.10 -17.98 -1.60
C LEU A 165 4.11 -18.45 -3.06
N GLY A 166 5.29 -18.79 -3.63
CA GLY A 166 5.42 -19.17 -5.03
C GLY A 166 4.93 -18.11 -6.01
N LEU A 167 5.16 -16.83 -5.70
CA LEU A 167 4.63 -15.71 -6.47
C LEU A 167 5.60 -15.25 -7.55
N GLU A 168 5.08 -15.20 -8.78
CA GLU A 168 5.77 -14.62 -9.94
C GLU A 168 5.12 -13.28 -10.34
N PRO A 169 5.84 -12.15 -10.25
CA PRO A 169 5.36 -10.85 -10.70
C PRO A 169 5.02 -10.84 -12.18
N GLU A 170 3.83 -10.37 -12.51
CA GLU A 170 3.50 -9.95 -13.87
C GLU A 170 4.26 -8.65 -14.21
N PRO A 171 4.59 -8.41 -15.50
CA PRO A 171 5.21 -7.16 -15.91
C PRO A 171 4.38 -5.95 -15.48
N TRP A 172 5.04 -4.97 -14.86
CA TRP A 172 4.47 -3.69 -14.50
C TRP A 172 4.19 -2.86 -15.75
N THR A 173 3.07 -2.16 -15.77
CA THR A 173 2.58 -1.38 -16.92
C THR A 173 2.24 0.06 -16.51
N PRO A 174 2.16 1.00 -17.47
CA PRO A 174 1.75 2.38 -17.16
C PRO A 174 0.38 2.48 -16.46
N ALA A 175 -0.54 1.55 -16.75
CA ALA A 175 -1.83 1.47 -16.06
C ALA A 175 -1.67 1.14 -14.56
N ASP A 176 -0.67 0.35 -14.19
CA ASP A 176 -0.38 0.00 -12.80
C ASP A 176 0.17 1.21 -12.02
N CYS A 177 0.96 2.08 -12.67
CA CYS A 177 1.38 3.36 -12.08
C CYS A 177 0.18 4.28 -11.80
N ILE A 178 -0.69 4.47 -12.79
CA ILE A 178 -1.89 5.32 -12.67
C ILE A 178 -2.80 4.81 -11.55
N VAL A 179 -3.09 3.50 -11.54
CA VAL A 179 -4.01 2.94 -10.55
C VAL A 179 -3.42 2.98 -9.14
N SER A 180 -2.09 2.85 -9.00
CA SER A 180 -1.39 2.95 -7.71
C SER A 180 -1.49 4.37 -7.15
N TRP A 181 -1.35 5.39 -7.99
CA TRP A 181 -1.59 6.78 -7.59
C TRP A 181 -3.04 7.03 -7.18
N TRP A 182 -4.01 6.53 -7.95
CA TRP A 182 -5.43 6.67 -7.60
C TRP A 182 -5.81 5.94 -6.31
N HIS A 183 -5.16 4.81 -6.01
CA HIS A 183 -5.38 4.12 -4.75
C HIS A 183 -4.97 4.97 -3.55
N LEU A 184 -3.88 5.75 -3.66
CA LEU A 184 -3.50 6.71 -2.63
C LEU A 184 -4.59 7.77 -2.43
N ALA A 185 -5.21 8.25 -3.51
CA ALA A 185 -6.29 9.24 -3.43
C ALA A 185 -7.52 8.75 -2.63
N GLN A 186 -7.78 7.43 -2.59
CA GLN A 186 -8.89 6.85 -1.82
C GLN A 186 -8.76 7.03 -0.30
N PHE A 187 -7.55 7.31 0.21
CA PHE A 187 -7.37 7.64 1.62
C PHE A 187 -7.92 9.02 1.98
N PHE A 188 -7.93 9.94 1.02
CA PHE A 188 -8.34 11.33 1.21
C PHE A 188 -9.81 11.57 0.90
N GLY A 189 -10.44 10.70 0.11
CA GLY A 189 -11.87 10.79 -0.19
C GLY A 189 -12.47 9.41 -0.46
N PRO A 190 -13.67 9.11 0.07
CA PRO A 190 -14.38 7.89 -0.30
C PRO A 190 -14.71 7.89 -1.81
N ASP A 191 -15.00 6.70 -2.33
CA ASP A 191 -15.43 6.35 -3.69
C ASP A 191 -16.76 6.98 -4.13
N GLY A 192 -17.15 8.12 -3.58
CA GLY A 192 -18.44 8.79 -3.80
C GLY A 192 -19.65 8.03 -3.22
N THR A 193 -19.49 6.78 -2.78
CA THR A 193 -20.60 5.97 -2.26
C THR A 193 -21.18 6.49 -0.94
N ARG A 194 -20.38 7.18 -0.12
CA ARG A 194 -20.90 7.87 1.07
C ARG A 194 -21.87 9.00 0.71
N ASP A 195 -21.57 9.74 -0.35
CA ASP A 195 -22.45 10.82 -0.84
C ASP A 195 -23.73 10.23 -1.45
N LEU A 196 -23.64 9.05 -2.08
CA LEU A 196 -24.80 8.30 -2.55
C LEU A 196 -25.67 7.79 -1.38
N VAL A 197 -25.07 7.32 -0.28
CA VAL A 197 -25.83 6.91 0.92
C VAL A 197 -26.54 8.10 1.54
N ALA A 198 -25.84 9.24 1.68
CA ALA A 198 -26.45 10.48 2.17
C ALA A 198 -27.61 10.93 1.27
N SER A 199 -27.41 10.91 -0.05
CA SER A 199 -28.43 11.23 -1.05
C SER A 199 -29.64 10.28 -1.00
N ARG A 200 -29.40 8.98 -0.80
CA ARG A 200 -30.46 7.96 -0.71
C ARG A 200 -31.27 8.07 0.58
N MET A 201 -30.63 8.42 1.70
CA MET A 201 -31.32 8.71 2.96
C MET A 201 -32.18 9.97 2.85
N GLN A 202 -31.67 11.02 2.19
CA GLN A 202 -32.44 12.24 1.92
C GLN A 202 -33.62 11.99 0.98
N ALA A 203 -33.45 11.16 -0.06
CA ALA A 203 -34.52 10.77 -0.97
C ALA A 203 -35.59 9.91 -0.27
N GLY A 204 -35.18 8.97 0.60
CA GLY A 204 -36.09 8.14 1.40
C GLY A 204 -36.90 8.93 2.43
N GLY A 205 -36.32 9.98 3.04
CA GLY A 205 -37.02 10.88 3.96
C GLY A 205 -38.09 11.74 3.29
N ARG A 206 -37.90 12.13 2.02
CA ARG A 206 -38.88 12.94 1.26
C ARG A 206 -40.12 12.15 0.84
N GLY A 207 -40.03 10.82 0.72
CA GLY A 207 -41.19 9.95 0.46
C GLY A 207 -42.16 9.84 1.64
N ALA A 208 -41.63 9.81 2.87
CA ALA A 208 -42.43 9.68 4.09
C ALA A 208 -43.19 10.97 4.48
N ALA A 209 -42.72 12.14 4.03
CA ALA A 209 -43.34 13.43 4.28
C ALA A 209 -44.49 13.76 3.31
N ARG A 210 -44.47 13.23 2.07
CA ARG A 210 -45.53 13.44 1.07
C ARG A 210 -46.83 12.68 1.35
N GLY A 211 -46.81 11.68 2.25
CA GLY A 211 -47.99 10.89 2.61
C GLY A 211 -48.87 11.46 3.74
N ARG A 212 -48.53 12.60 4.34
CA ARG A 212 -49.26 13.16 5.51
C ARG A 212 -49.75 14.59 5.29
N GLY A 213 -50.30 14.89 4.12
CA GLY A 213 -50.72 16.25 3.78
C GLY A 213 -51.77 16.33 2.68
N ARG A 214 -52.87 15.57 2.79
CA ARG A 214 -54.14 15.88 2.08
C ARG A 214 -55.28 15.03 2.64
N ALA A 215 -55.76 15.36 3.84
CA ALA A 215 -57.12 15.00 4.23
C ALA A 215 -58.02 16.11 3.68
N GLU A 216 -58.53 15.92 2.47
CA GLU A 216 -59.59 16.78 1.92
C GLU A 216 -60.86 16.58 2.75
N THR A 217 -61.28 17.66 3.40
CA THR A 217 -62.63 17.83 3.92
C THR A 217 -63.62 17.89 2.76
N GLY A 218 -64.47 16.86 2.63
CA GLY A 218 -65.64 16.83 1.76
C GLY A 218 -66.90 16.43 2.55
N PRO A 219 -68.09 16.93 2.19
CA PRO A 219 -69.19 17.12 3.14
C PRO A 219 -70.05 15.87 3.37
N ASP A 220 -70.49 15.75 4.63
CA ASP A 220 -71.78 15.25 5.11
C ASP A 220 -72.45 14.06 4.37
N ARG A 221 -72.39 12.88 4.99
CA ARG A 221 -73.51 11.92 4.99
C ARG A 221 -73.68 11.28 6.36
N LYS A 222 -74.76 11.70 7.04
CA LYS A 222 -75.32 11.06 8.24
C LYS A 222 -76.03 9.74 7.91
N ARG A 223 -76.19 8.94 8.98
CA ARG A 223 -76.91 7.65 9.19
C ARG A 223 -76.10 6.39 8.89
N ALA A 224 -76.17 5.30 9.68
CA ALA A 224 -76.70 4.99 11.01
C ALA A 224 -76.34 3.51 11.32
N GLN A 225 -76.50 3.10 12.59
CA GLN A 225 -76.41 1.74 13.19
C GLN A 225 -74.98 1.38 13.68
N ALA A 226 -74.66 1.47 14.99
CA ALA A 226 -75.16 0.70 16.15
C ALA A 226 -74.91 -0.81 15.98
N GLY A 227 -74.20 -1.55 16.83
CA GLY A 227 -73.57 -1.30 18.12
C GLY A 227 -72.84 -2.57 18.59
N THR A 228 -72.51 -2.62 19.90
CA THR A 228 -71.83 -3.70 20.66
C THR A 228 -70.30 -3.73 20.48
N GLY A 229 -69.43 -3.78 21.50
CA GLY A 229 -69.55 -3.92 22.95
C GLY A 229 -68.27 -4.60 23.46
N ARG A 230 -67.78 -4.18 24.65
CA ARG A 230 -66.72 -4.78 25.52
C ARG A 230 -65.23 -4.52 25.22
N GLU A 231 -64.70 -3.53 25.94
CA GLU A 231 -63.87 -3.71 27.15
C GLU A 231 -62.94 -4.95 27.25
N THR A 232 -61.62 -4.72 27.37
CA THR A 232 -60.81 -5.17 28.53
C THR A 232 -59.38 -4.62 28.47
N ALA A 233 -58.91 -4.17 29.63
CA ALA A 233 -57.59 -3.65 29.93
C ALA A 233 -56.59 -4.77 30.33
N ARG A 234 -55.30 -4.43 30.27
CA ARG A 234 -54.13 -4.84 31.10
C ARG A 234 -52.90 -5.04 30.21
N ASP A 235 -51.94 -4.11 30.24
CA ASP A 235 -50.85 -4.01 31.23
C ASP A 235 -49.87 -5.18 31.16
N ARG A 236 -48.63 -4.87 30.79
CA ARG A 236 -47.39 -5.53 31.23
C ARG A 236 -46.15 -4.75 30.76
N GLY A 237 -45.64 -3.92 31.68
CA GLY A 237 -44.24 -3.89 32.09
C GLY A 237 -43.14 -3.66 31.04
N ARG A 238 -42.72 -2.40 30.87
CA ARG A 238 -41.40 -2.05 30.30
C ARG A 238 -40.31 -2.16 31.38
N GLY A 239 -39.52 -3.23 31.35
CA GLY A 239 -38.26 -3.30 32.09
C GLY A 239 -37.15 -2.53 31.37
N ARG A 240 -36.78 -1.34 31.87
CA ARG A 240 -35.59 -0.60 31.43
C ARG A 240 -34.36 -1.15 32.14
N GLY A 241 -33.58 -1.99 31.46
CA GLY A 241 -32.23 -2.37 31.92
C GLY A 241 -31.24 -1.23 31.71
N ARG A 242 -30.69 -0.68 32.81
CA ARG A 242 -29.54 0.24 32.78
C ARG A 242 -28.26 -0.55 32.44
N LEU A 243 -27.58 -0.17 31.36
CA LEU A 243 -26.21 -0.63 31.08
C LEU A 243 -25.23 0.15 31.98
N ARG A 244 -24.42 -0.57 32.78
CA ARG A 244 -23.26 0.01 33.48
C ARG A 244 -22.10 0.14 32.50
N PRO A 245 -21.30 1.22 32.56
CA PRO A 245 -20.09 1.36 31.74
C PRO A 245 -19.00 0.40 32.22
N GLN A 246 -18.42 -0.37 31.29
CA GLN A 246 -17.23 -1.18 31.55
C GLN A 246 -16.00 -0.27 31.56
N THR A 247 -15.21 -0.35 32.64
CA THR A 247 -13.92 0.33 32.80
C THR A 247 -12.85 -0.33 31.94
N ALA A 248 -12.06 0.47 31.23
CA ALA A 248 -10.92 0.02 30.43
C ALA A 248 -9.77 -0.54 31.30
N PRO A 249 -9.01 -1.56 30.84
CA PRO A 249 -7.85 -2.07 31.57
C PRO A 249 -6.61 -1.17 31.40
N SER A 250 -5.80 -1.12 32.47
CA SER A 250 -4.60 -0.30 32.67
C SER A 250 -3.36 -0.76 31.84
N PRO A 251 -2.47 0.14 31.38
CA PRO A 251 -1.41 -0.14 30.40
C PRO A 251 -0.09 -0.66 30.99
N ALA A 252 -0.11 -1.77 31.74
CA ALA A 252 1.10 -2.33 32.38
C ALA A 252 1.57 -3.70 31.85
N ALA A 253 1.21 -4.09 30.63
CA ALA A 253 1.51 -5.43 30.10
C ALA A 253 2.34 -5.43 28.79
N TRP A 254 3.34 -4.55 28.69
CA TRP A 254 4.39 -4.64 27.66
C TRP A 254 5.73 -4.18 28.23
N ARG A 255 6.44 -5.09 28.88
CA ARG A 255 7.89 -5.05 29.06
C ARG A 255 8.45 -6.40 28.66
#